data_AF-A0AAJ2HL59-F1
#
_entry.id   AF-A0AAJ2HL59-F1
#
_cell.length_a   1.000
_cell.length_b   1.000
_cell.length_c   1.000
_cell.angle_alpha   90.00
_cell.angle_beta   90.00
_cell.angle_gamma   90.00
#
_symmetry.space_group_name_H-M   'P 1'
#
loop_
_entity.id
_entity.type
_entity.pdbx_description
1 polymer ?
#
loop_
_entity_poly.entity_id
_entity_poly.type
_entity_poly.pdbx_seq_one_letter_code
_entity_poly.pdbx_strand_id
1 'polypeptide(L)'
;MTRPLGGRPRASSPEMIAEAATELFLEQGYAATSVADIAARAGVSRSSFFNYFSSKSAILWADLDARIDELETRLSTVTEPSGIDDALRAVGRGFAPGTLALALGNGEAMRAEEELFHGGAVRAARIARAVAASLRAAGCDPLVADVAGAADAGAVMASITAWTRAGAGRVGLEPLLTRALDQAAHARTGAPGAAA
;
A
#
# COMPACT_ATOMS: atom_id res chain seq x y z
N MET A 1 -17.58 51.80 4.27
CA MET A 1 -16.98 50.88 5.26
C MET A 1 -17.04 49.47 4.69
N THR A 2 -15.91 49.00 4.16
CA THR A 2 -15.73 47.71 3.50
C THR A 2 -15.58 46.59 4.54
N ARG A 3 -16.47 45.60 4.51
CA ARG A 3 -16.39 44.38 5.32
C ARG A 3 -15.44 43.39 4.63
N PRO A 4 -14.44 42.81 5.31
CA PRO A 4 -13.52 41.88 4.65
C PRO A 4 -14.24 40.58 4.32
N LEU A 5 -14.03 40.10 3.09
CA LEU A 5 -14.38 38.75 2.65
C LEU A 5 -13.41 37.78 3.32
N GLY A 6 -13.80 37.27 4.49
CA GLY A 6 -13.16 36.11 5.10
C GLY A 6 -13.49 34.86 4.30
N GLY A 7 -12.75 34.63 3.21
CA GLY A 7 -12.73 33.34 2.55
C GLY A 7 -12.24 32.30 3.54
N ARG A 8 -13.05 31.28 3.80
CA ARG A 8 -12.67 30.12 4.60
C ARG A 8 -11.31 29.63 4.07
N PRO A 9 -10.25 29.50 4.90
CA PRO A 9 -8.98 28.98 4.40
C PRO A 9 -9.27 27.66 3.68
N ARG A 10 -8.67 27.45 2.50
CA ARG A 10 -8.70 26.13 1.83
C ARG A 10 -8.35 25.12 2.92
N ALA A 11 -9.30 24.27 3.29
CA ALA A 11 -9.00 23.25 4.27
C ALA A 11 -7.81 22.46 3.72
N SER A 12 -6.68 22.50 4.43
CA SER A 12 -5.53 21.67 4.10
C SER A 12 -6.01 20.23 4.07
N SER A 13 -5.91 19.58 2.92
CA SER A 13 -6.34 18.19 2.76
C SER A 13 -5.11 17.30 2.60
N PRO A 14 -5.17 16.03 3.05
CA PRO A 14 -4.09 15.08 2.84
C PRO A 14 -3.77 14.90 1.34
N GLU A 15 -4.76 15.02 0.47
CA GLU A 15 -4.60 14.97 -0.99
C GLU A 15 -3.74 16.12 -1.51
N MET A 16 -3.96 17.36 -1.03
CA MET A 16 -3.15 18.52 -1.43
C MET A 16 -1.68 18.37 -1.00
N ILE A 17 -1.43 17.80 0.18
CA ILE A 17 -0.07 17.53 0.66
C ILE A 17 0.57 16.43 -0.18
N ALA A 18 -0.17 15.38 -0.53
CA ALA A 18 0.31 14.29 -1.36
C ALA A 18 0.63 14.72 -2.80
N GLU A 19 -0.20 15.60 -3.38
CA GLU A 19 0.03 16.23 -4.69
C GLU A 19 1.33 17.06 -4.66
N ALA A 20 1.46 17.98 -3.71
CA ALA A 20 2.66 18.80 -3.53
C ALA A 20 3.94 17.96 -3.34
N ALA A 21 3.85 16.86 -2.58
CA ALA A 21 4.96 15.94 -2.40
C ALA A 21 5.33 15.22 -3.70
N THR A 22 4.33 14.76 -4.46
CA THR A 22 4.53 14.06 -5.73
C THR A 22 5.20 14.97 -6.77
N GLU A 23 4.77 16.23 -6.88
CA GLU A 23 5.41 17.23 -7.73
C GLU A 23 6.88 17.42 -7.35
N LEU A 24 7.18 17.65 -6.07
CA LEU A 24 8.56 17.83 -5.59
C LEU A 24 9.42 16.58 -5.83
N PHE A 25 8.87 15.38 -5.64
CA PHE A 25 9.58 14.14 -5.93
C PHE A 25 9.93 14.03 -7.42
N LEU A 26 9.07 14.47 -8.33
CA LEU A 26 9.36 14.53 -9.77
C LEU A 26 10.35 15.64 -10.15
N GLU A 27 10.26 16.81 -9.51
CA GLU A 27 11.09 17.98 -9.83
C GLU A 27 12.56 17.80 -9.40
N GLN A 28 12.79 17.29 -8.20
CA GLN A 28 14.11 17.29 -7.56
C GLN A 28 14.51 15.95 -6.94
N GLY A 29 13.62 14.95 -6.99
CA GLY A 29 13.85 13.63 -6.42
C GLY A 29 13.38 13.48 -4.96
N TYR A 30 13.07 12.24 -4.59
CA TYR A 30 12.58 11.85 -3.27
C TYR A 30 13.60 12.17 -2.18
N ALA A 31 14.86 11.80 -2.37
CA ALA A 31 15.91 11.99 -1.36
C ALA A 31 16.13 13.48 -1.04
N ALA A 32 16.15 14.35 -2.05
CA ALA A 32 16.38 15.78 -1.92
C ALA A 32 15.18 16.55 -1.34
N THR A 33 13.98 15.97 -1.40
CA THR A 33 12.76 16.61 -0.89
C THR A 33 12.62 16.45 0.62
N SER A 34 12.48 17.56 1.34
CA SER A 34 12.23 17.58 2.79
C SER A 34 10.75 17.79 3.13
N VAL A 35 10.36 17.45 4.37
CA VAL A 35 9.02 17.77 4.89
C VAL A 35 8.76 19.28 4.90
N ALA A 36 9.81 20.11 5.08
CA ALA A 36 9.68 21.56 5.05
C ALA A 36 9.32 22.06 3.64
N ASP A 37 9.95 21.49 2.61
CA ASP A 37 9.67 21.84 1.21
C ASP A 37 8.23 21.47 0.84
N ILE A 38 7.78 20.27 1.23
CA ILE A 38 6.42 19.79 0.99
C ILE A 38 5.41 20.69 1.70
N ALA A 39 5.63 21.01 2.98
CA ALA A 39 4.74 21.87 3.74
C ALA A 39 4.65 23.28 3.12
N ALA A 40 5.79 23.85 2.71
CA ALA A 40 5.84 25.13 2.02
C ALA A 40 5.09 25.10 0.69
N ARG A 41 5.29 24.06 -0.13
CA ARG A 41 4.59 23.88 -1.42
C ARG A 41 3.08 23.73 -1.25
N ALA A 42 2.65 22.94 -0.27
CA ALA A 42 1.24 22.73 0.05
C ALA A 42 0.58 23.93 0.76
N GLY A 43 1.35 24.95 1.15
CA GLY A 43 0.84 26.11 1.88
C GLY A 43 0.35 25.78 3.30
N VAL A 44 0.95 24.78 3.94
CA VAL A 44 0.61 24.31 5.30
C VAL A 44 1.78 24.45 6.26
N SER A 45 1.50 24.45 7.56
CA SER A 45 2.58 24.38 8.55
C SER A 45 3.18 22.97 8.64
N ARG A 46 4.42 22.85 9.13
CA ARG A 46 5.03 21.55 9.42
C ARG A 46 4.22 20.75 10.46
N SER A 47 3.59 21.43 11.41
CA SER A 47 2.68 20.78 12.38
C SER A 47 1.45 20.20 11.66
N SER A 48 0.85 20.98 10.76
CA SER A 48 -0.28 20.53 9.93
C SER A 48 0.07 19.33 9.07
N PHE A 49 1.29 19.28 8.51
CA PHE A 49 1.78 18.10 7.79
C PHE A 49 1.75 16.85 8.68
N PHE A 50 2.31 16.94 9.89
CA PHE A 50 2.41 15.80 10.80
C PHE A 50 1.07 15.34 11.38
N ASN A 51 0.03 16.17 11.30
CA ASN A 51 -1.34 15.74 11.62
C ASN A 51 -1.87 14.69 10.61
N TYR A 52 -1.34 14.66 9.39
CA TYR A 52 -1.77 13.73 8.34
C TYR A 52 -0.76 12.63 8.07
N PHE A 53 0.54 12.95 8.05
CA PHE A 53 1.59 12.00 7.67
C PHE A 53 2.73 12.00 8.69
N SER A 54 3.13 10.82 9.14
CA SER A 54 4.26 10.67 10.08
C SER A 54 5.61 10.98 9.44
N SER A 55 5.72 10.91 8.12
CA SER A 55 6.95 11.15 7.36
C SER A 55 6.64 11.40 5.87
N LYS A 56 7.64 11.82 5.09
CA LYS A 56 7.49 11.88 3.62
C LYS A 56 7.30 10.50 2.97
N SER A 57 7.85 9.43 3.58
CA SER A 57 7.63 8.04 3.14
C SER A 57 6.16 7.65 3.29
N ALA A 58 5.53 8.03 4.39
CA ALA A 58 4.13 7.69 4.66
C ALA A 58 3.17 8.19 3.55
N ILE A 59 3.52 9.28 2.85
CA ILE A 59 2.73 9.79 1.72
C ILE A 59 2.70 8.79 0.56
N LEU A 60 3.83 8.14 0.25
CA LEU A 60 3.92 7.19 -0.85
C LEU A 60 3.04 5.96 -0.61
N TRP A 61 2.85 5.60 0.66
CA TRP A 61 2.24 4.33 1.06
C TRP A 61 0.85 4.47 1.68
N ALA A 62 0.36 5.69 1.90
CA ALA A 62 -0.85 5.96 2.68
C ALA A 62 -2.06 5.09 2.27
N ASP A 63 -2.35 5.00 0.97
CA ASP A 63 -3.46 4.21 0.45
C ASP A 63 -3.29 2.71 0.73
N LEU A 64 -2.07 2.18 0.56
CA LEU A 64 -1.79 0.77 0.83
C LEU A 64 -1.78 0.48 2.32
N ASP A 65 -1.21 1.37 3.14
CA ASP A 65 -1.19 1.23 4.60
C ASP A 65 -2.62 1.19 5.15
N ALA A 66 -3.53 2.05 4.68
CA ALA A 66 -4.94 2.01 5.05
C ALA A 66 -5.62 0.67 4.68
N ARG A 67 -5.30 0.10 3.51
CA ARG A 67 -5.81 -1.23 3.11
C ARG A 67 -5.24 -2.36 3.96
N ILE A 68 -3.98 -2.27 4.36
CA ILE A 68 -3.34 -3.24 5.23
C ILE A 68 -3.95 -3.17 6.63
N ASP A 69 -4.22 -1.98 7.16
CA ASP A 69 -4.87 -1.79 8.46
C ASP A 69 -6.28 -2.42 8.46
N GLU A 70 -7.04 -2.25 7.38
CA GLU A 70 -8.36 -2.88 7.22
C GLU A 70 -8.25 -4.41 7.06
N LEU A 71 -7.25 -4.90 6.33
CA LEU A 71 -6.95 -6.33 6.21
C LEU A 71 -6.64 -6.93 7.59
N GLU A 72 -5.73 -6.31 8.35
CA GLU A 72 -5.36 -6.74 9.71
C GLU A 72 -6.59 -6.80 10.62
N THR A 73 -7.46 -5.78 10.55
CA THR A 73 -8.73 -5.74 11.29
C THR A 73 -9.63 -6.91 10.93
N ARG A 74 -9.82 -7.18 9.63
CA ARG A 74 -10.68 -8.28 9.17
C ARG A 74 -10.14 -9.64 9.58
N LEU A 75 -8.84 -9.89 9.35
CA LEU A 75 -8.18 -11.13 9.70
C LEU A 75 -8.28 -11.46 11.20
N SER A 76 -8.35 -10.44 12.08
CA SER A 76 -8.53 -10.64 13.52
C SER A 76 -9.86 -11.30 13.92
N THR A 77 -10.83 -11.33 13.01
CA THR A 77 -12.18 -11.91 13.23
C THR A 77 -12.44 -13.17 12.41
N VAL A 78 -11.50 -13.58 11.56
CA VAL A 78 -11.61 -14.77 10.72
C VAL A 78 -11.26 -16.02 11.51
N THR A 79 -12.15 -17.02 11.48
CA THR A 79 -11.94 -18.33 12.12
C THR A 79 -11.73 -19.46 11.13
N GLU A 80 -12.05 -19.24 9.85
CA GLU A 80 -12.01 -20.24 8.78
C GLU A 80 -11.07 -19.78 7.65
N PRO A 81 -10.29 -20.69 7.02
CA PRO A 81 -9.37 -20.32 5.94
C PRO A 81 -9.99 -19.58 4.75
N SER A 82 -11.26 -19.85 4.42
CA SER A 82 -11.97 -19.15 3.34
C SER A 82 -12.12 -17.65 3.60
N GLY A 83 -12.26 -17.24 4.86
CA GLY A 83 -12.33 -15.83 5.25
C GLY A 83 -11.01 -15.07 5.01
N ILE A 84 -9.88 -15.77 5.00
CA ILE A 84 -8.55 -15.19 4.74
C ILE A 84 -8.42 -14.81 3.26
N ASP A 85 -8.83 -15.70 2.36
CA ASP A 85 -8.82 -15.45 0.91
C ASP A 85 -9.75 -14.26 0.55
N ASP A 86 -10.96 -14.23 1.11
CA ASP A 86 -11.89 -13.10 0.95
C ASP A 86 -11.35 -11.78 1.51
N ALA A 87 -10.59 -11.84 2.61
CA ALA A 87 -9.91 -10.68 3.19
C ALA A 87 -8.82 -10.14 2.26
N LEU A 88 -7.97 -11.03 1.74
CA LEU A 88 -6.89 -10.68 0.80
C LEU A 88 -7.42 -10.08 -0.49
N ARG A 89 -8.41 -10.71 -1.15
CA ARG A 89 -8.98 -10.21 -2.42
C ARG A 89 -9.56 -8.81 -2.30
N ALA A 90 -10.11 -8.49 -1.14
CA ALA A 90 -10.72 -7.19 -0.92
C ALA A 90 -9.73 -6.03 -0.81
N VAL A 91 -8.42 -6.29 -0.60
CA VAL A 91 -7.37 -5.25 -0.68
C VAL A 91 -7.41 -4.53 -2.03
N GLY A 92 -7.73 -5.25 -3.11
CA GLY A 92 -7.79 -4.70 -4.47
C GLY A 92 -9.09 -3.94 -4.81
N ARG A 93 -10.14 -4.05 -3.99
CA ARG A 93 -11.47 -3.50 -4.31
C ARG A 93 -11.48 -1.98 -4.22
N GLY A 94 -11.82 -1.32 -5.33
CA GLY A 94 -11.86 0.14 -5.41
C GLY A 94 -10.49 0.79 -5.14
N PHE A 95 -9.40 0.07 -5.36
CA PHE A 95 -8.05 0.61 -5.23
C PHE A 95 -7.80 1.59 -6.39
N ALA A 96 -7.75 2.88 -6.08
CA ALA A 96 -7.59 3.94 -7.05
C ALA A 96 -6.11 4.29 -7.27
N PRO A 97 -5.74 4.77 -8.47
CA PRO A 97 -4.41 5.35 -8.70
C PRO A 97 -4.19 6.57 -7.80
N GLY A 98 -3.14 6.50 -6.98
CA GLY A 98 -2.68 7.59 -6.12
C GLY A 98 -1.17 7.75 -6.20
N THR A 99 -0.58 8.36 -5.17
CA THR A 99 0.87 8.63 -5.08
C THR A 99 1.70 7.37 -5.29
N LEU A 100 1.27 6.23 -4.73
CA LEU A 100 1.98 4.96 -4.88
C LEU A 100 2.11 4.53 -6.34
N ALA A 101 1.03 4.64 -7.11
CA ALA A 101 1.01 4.24 -8.51
C ALA A 101 1.95 5.13 -9.35
N LEU A 102 1.94 6.44 -9.08
CA LEU A 102 2.85 7.38 -9.72
C LEU A 102 4.31 7.10 -9.36
N ALA A 103 4.60 6.83 -8.08
CA ALA A 103 5.95 6.53 -7.61
C ALA A 103 6.47 5.21 -8.19
N LEU A 104 5.66 4.15 -8.23
CA LEU A 104 6.04 2.88 -8.85
C LEU A 104 6.26 3.00 -10.37
N GLY A 105 5.50 3.86 -11.04
CA GLY A 105 5.62 4.09 -12.49
C GLY A 105 6.78 5.01 -12.88
N ASN A 106 7.21 5.89 -11.97
CA ASN A 106 8.22 6.93 -12.21
C ASN A 106 9.40 6.84 -11.21
N GLY A 107 9.67 5.65 -10.66
CA GLY A 107 10.62 5.48 -9.56
C GLY A 107 12.02 6.01 -9.87
N GLU A 108 12.50 5.82 -11.10
CA GLU A 108 13.79 6.34 -11.57
C GLU A 108 13.79 7.86 -11.68
N ALA A 109 12.75 8.45 -12.27
CA ALA A 109 12.61 9.90 -12.37
C ALA A 109 12.52 10.55 -10.98
N MET A 110 11.80 9.92 -10.05
CA MET A 110 11.71 10.36 -8.66
C MET A 110 12.94 9.98 -7.82
N ARG A 111 13.85 9.15 -8.30
CA ARG A 111 15.00 8.60 -7.55
C ARG A 111 14.56 7.99 -6.21
N ALA A 112 13.48 7.21 -6.26
CA ALA A 112 12.77 6.66 -5.11
C ALA A 112 12.88 5.13 -5.00
N GLU A 113 13.71 4.49 -5.81
CA GLU A 113 13.78 3.02 -5.95
C GLU A 113 14.13 2.33 -4.63
N GLU A 114 15.09 2.89 -3.90
CA GLU A 114 15.50 2.37 -2.60
C GLU A 114 14.35 2.47 -1.56
N GLU A 115 13.65 3.61 -1.53
CA GLU A 115 12.48 3.80 -0.67
C GLU A 115 11.33 2.87 -1.07
N LEU A 116 11.10 2.69 -2.37
CA LEU A 116 10.05 1.80 -2.88
C LEU A 116 10.34 0.34 -2.53
N PHE A 117 11.61 -0.08 -2.61
CA PHE A 117 12.04 -1.41 -2.21
C PHE A 117 11.89 -1.64 -0.70
N HIS A 118 12.49 -0.77 0.13
CA HIS A 118 12.42 -0.90 1.59
C HIS A 118 10.99 -0.77 2.11
N GLY A 119 10.27 0.26 1.65
CA GLY A 119 8.88 0.50 2.00
C GLY A 119 8.01 -0.69 1.61
N GLY A 120 8.18 -1.22 0.40
CA GLY A 120 7.45 -2.39 -0.08
C GLY A 120 7.72 -3.64 0.76
N ALA A 121 8.98 -3.89 1.14
CA ALA A 121 9.36 -5.02 1.99
C ALA A 121 8.69 -4.96 3.38
N VAL A 122 8.60 -3.76 3.98
CA VAL A 122 7.90 -3.58 5.26
C VAL A 122 6.42 -3.95 5.14
N ARG A 123 5.74 -3.51 4.07
CA ARG A 123 4.31 -3.81 3.85
C ARG A 123 4.08 -5.29 3.54
N ALA A 124 4.94 -5.90 2.73
CA ALA A 124 4.92 -7.33 2.49
C ALA A 124 5.04 -8.11 3.80
N ALA A 125 5.98 -7.73 4.68
CA ALA A 125 6.16 -8.38 5.97
C ALA A 125 4.95 -8.19 6.90
N ARG A 126 4.29 -7.02 6.90
CA ARG A 126 3.04 -6.80 7.64
C ARG A 126 1.95 -7.77 7.20
N ILE A 127 1.67 -7.81 5.89
CA ILE A 127 0.66 -8.70 5.30
C ILE A 127 0.99 -10.15 5.64
N ALA A 128 2.24 -10.59 5.42
CA ALA A 128 2.65 -11.96 5.65
C ALA A 128 2.43 -12.40 7.10
N ARG A 129 2.80 -11.55 8.07
CA ARG A 129 2.58 -11.83 9.49
C ARG A 129 1.11 -11.89 9.86
N ALA A 130 0.29 -10.98 9.33
CA ALA A 130 -1.14 -10.94 9.62
C ALA A 130 -1.85 -12.21 9.11
N VAL A 131 -1.54 -12.62 7.87
CA VAL A 131 -2.07 -13.85 7.28
C VAL A 131 -1.59 -15.08 8.04
N ALA A 132 -0.28 -15.19 8.31
CA ALA A 132 0.27 -16.31 9.05
C ALA A 132 -0.32 -16.43 10.46
N ALA A 133 -0.56 -15.32 11.15
CA ALA A 133 -1.22 -15.32 12.45
C ALA A 133 -2.66 -15.86 12.38
N SER A 134 -3.43 -15.42 11.37
CA SER A 134 -4.80 -15.90 11.14
C SER A 134 -4.85 -17.39 10.79
N LEU A 135 -3.94 -17.87 9.93
CA LEU A 135 -3.83 -19.31 9.59
C LEU A 135 -3.48 -20.18 10.79
N ARG A 136 -2.57 -19.73 11.66
CA ARG A 136 -2.25 -20.45 12.91
C ARG A 136 -3.45 -20.48 13.85
N ALA A 137 -4.19 -19.38 13.97
CA ALA A 137 -5.42 -19.35 14.77
C ALA A 137 -6.48 -20.32 14.24
N ALA A 138 -6.51 -20.55 12.92
CA ALA A 138 -7.34 -21.57 12.28
C ALA A 138 -6.76 -23.00 12.36
N GLY A 139 -5.67 -23.21 13.10
CA GLY A 139 -5.08 -24.53 13.36
C GLY A 139 -4.07 -25.03 12.33
N CYS A 140 -3.62 -24.19 11.40
CA CYS A 140 -2.55 -24.56 10.46
C CYS A 140 -1.19 -24.69 11.15
N ASP A 141 -0.34 -25.58 10.63
CA ASP A 141 1.06 -25.70 11.04
C ASP A 141 1.82 -24.35 10.91
N PRO A 142 2.68 -23.97 11.87
CA PRO A 142 3.37 -22.67 11.85
C PRO A 142 4.24 -22.41 10.62
N LEU A 143 4.97 -23.42 10.13
CA LEU A 143 5.83 -23.25 8.96
C LEU A 143 4.98 -23.10 7.69
N VAL A 144 3.92 -23.92 7.59
CA VAL A 144 2.94 -23.80 6.49
C VAL A 144 2.29 -22.42 6.49
N ALA A 145 1.92 -21.91 7.66
CA ALA A 145 1.32 -20.58 7.80
C ALA A 145 2.27 -19.45 7.39
N ASP A 146 3.55 -19.52 7.78
CA ASP A 146 4.56 -18.53 7.40
C ASP A 146 4.82 -18.52 5.88
N VAL A 147 4.98 -19.70 5.28
CA VAL A 147 5.18 -19.83 3.82
C VAL A 147 3.95 -19.31 3.07
N ALA A 148 2.74 -19.67 3.52
CA ALA A 148 1.50 -19.21 2.91
C ALA A 148 1.36 -17.69 3.02
N GLY A 149 1.58 -17.12 4.20
CA GLY A 149 1.53 -15.67 4.41
C GLY A 149 2.54 -14.92 3.56
N ALA A 150 3.78 -15.41 3.45
CA ALA A 150 4.79 -14.82 2.58
C ALA A 150 4.39 -14.88 1.10
N ALA A 151 3.82 -16.00 0.64
CA ALA A 151 3.34 -16.15 -0.73
C ALA A 151 2.17 -15.19 -1.04
N ASP A 152 1.21 -15.06 -0.14
CA ASP A 152 0.06 -14.16 -0.30
C ASP A 152 0.50 -12.69 -0.27
N ALA A 153 1.43 -12.32 0.60
CA ALA A 153 2.03 -10.98 0.60
C ALA A 153 2.78 -10.69 -0.71
N GLY A 154 3.52 -11.66 -1.23
CA GLY A 154 4.18 -11.58 -2.53
C GLY A 154 3.18 -11.39 -3.67
N ALA A 155 2.06 -12.11 -3.65
CA ALA A 155 0.98 -11.96 -4.63
C ALA A 155 0.38 -10.55 -4.60
N VAL A 156 0.10 -10.01 -3.40
CA VAL A 156 -0.39 -8.63 -3.25
C VAL A 156 0.59 -7.64 -3.86
N MET A 157 1.87 -7.68 -3.46
CA MET A 157 2.87 -6.72 -3.96
C MET A 157 3.15 -6.84 -5.46
N ALA A 158 3.17 -8.07 -5.99
CA ALA A 158 3.33 -8.31 -7.42
C ALA A 158 2.13 -7.78 -8.22
N SER A 159 0.91 -7.93 -7.71
CA SER A 159 -0.29 -7.41 -8.37
C SER A 159 -0.30 -5.89 -8.48
N ILE A 160 0.15 -5.17 -7.45
CA ILE A 160 0.27 -3.70 -7.46
C ILE A 160 1.31 -3.27 -8.51
N THR A 161 2.46 -3.93 -8.55
CA THR A 161 3.49 -3.64 -9.56
C THR A 161 2.98 -3.90 -10.99
N ALA A 162 2.29 -5.02 -11.19
CA ALA A 162 1.68 -5.36 -12.47
C ALA A 162 0.59 -4.36 -12.88
N TRP A 163 -0.23 -3.94 -11.93
CA TRP A 163 -1.29 -2.95 -12.13
C TRP A 163 -0.74 -1.60 -12.56
N THR A 164 0.34 -1.12 -11.93
CA THR A 164 1.02 0.10 -12.35
C THR A 164 1.55 -0.01 -13.79
N ARG A 165 2.23 -1.11 -14.12
CA ARG A 165 2.78 -1.35 -15.47
C ARG A 165 1.70 -1.45 -16.55
N ALA A 166 0.51 -1.96 -16.20
CA ALA A 166 -0.63 -2.06 -17.09
C ALA A 166 -1.38 -0.72 -17.32
N GLY A 167 -0.94 0.36 -16.65
CA GLY A 167 -1.60 1.66 -16.68
C GLY A 167 -2.70 1.73 -15.61
N ALA A 168 -2.29 2.01 -14.37
CA ALA A 168 -3.20 2.21 -13.25
C ALA A 168 -4.35 3.16 -13.63
N GLY A 169 -5.59 2.73 -13.42
CA GLY A 169 -6.81 3.46 -13.79
C GLY A 169 -7.44 3.04 -15.13
N ARG A 170 -6.69 2.38 -16.03
CA ARG A 170 -7.26 1.68 -17.19
C ARG A 170 -7.78 0.29 -16.82
N VAL A 171 -7.08 -0.33 -15.88
CA VAL A 171 -7.44 -1.63 -15.30
C VAL A 171 -7.59 -1.49 -13.79
N GLY A 172 -8.54 -2.22 -13.20
CA GLY A 172 -8.65 -2.35 -11.75
C GLY A 172 -7.54 -3.24 -11.19
N LEU A 173 -7.19 -3.05 -9.92
CA LEU A 173 -6.24 -3.92 -9.21
C LEU A 173 -6.84 -5.30 -8.92
N GLU A 174 -8.13 -5.35 -8.58
CA GLU A 174 -8.84 -6.56 -8.13
C GLU A 174 -8.68 -7.79 -9.06
N PRO A 175 -8.80 -7.69 -10.41
CA PRO A 175 -8.58 -8.83 -11.29
C PRO A 175 -7.14 -9.35 -11.28
N LEU A 176 -6.15 -8.44 -11.18
CA LEU A 176 -4.74 -8.80 -11.14
C LEU A 176 -4.37 -9.43 -9.80
N LEU A 177 -4.91 -8.90 -8.70
CA LEU A 177 -4.75 -9.44 -7.36
C LEU A 177 -5.36 -10.84 -7.25
N THR A 178 -6.59 -11.02 -7.74
CA THR A 178 -7.28 -12.32 -7.80
C THR A 178 -6.41 -13.35 -8.50
N ARG A 179 -5.92 -13.02 -9.70
CA ARG A 179 -5.04 -13.92 -10.45
C ARG A 179 -3.74 -14.23 -9.69
N ALA A 180 -3.13 -13.25 -9.03
CA ALA A 180 -1.89 -13.46 -8.29
C ALA A 180 -2.09 -14.37 -7.06
N LEU A 181 -3.18 -14.18 -6.32
CA LEU A 181 -3.54 -15.03 -5.17
C LEU A 181 -3.85 -16.46 -5.61
N ASP A 182 -4.54 -16.64 -6.74
CA ASP A 182 -4.78 -17.97 -7.29
C ASP A 182 -3.45 -18.68 -7.60
N GLN A 183 -2.46 -17.98 -8.19
CA GLN A 183 -1.14 -18.56 -8.44
C GLN A 183 -0.40 -18.92 -7.15
N ALA A 184 -0.45 -18.07 -6.12
CA ALA A 184 0.13 -18.36 -4.81
C ALA A 184 -0.51 -19.60 -4.18
N ALA A 185 -1.83 -19.76 -4.31
CA ALA A 185 -2.55 -20.94 -3.84
C ALA A 185 -2.13 -22.22 -4.58
N HIS A 186 -1.99 -22.17 -5.90
CA HIS A 186 -1.53 -23.30 -6.71
C HIS A 186 -0.09 -23.71 -6.39
N ALA A 187 0.80 -22.76 -6.09
CA ALA A 187 2.17 -23.07 -5.70
C ALA A 187 2.25 -23.84 -4.37
N ARG A 188 1.25 -23.67 -3.49
CA ARG A 188 1.13 -24.43 -2.23
C ARG A 188 0.66 -25.87 -2.44
N THR A 189 -0.22 -26.11 -3.41
CA THR A 189 -0.81 -27.45 -3.67
C THR A 189 -0.06 -28.25 -4.74
N GLY A 190 0.68 -27.58 -5.62
CA GLY A 190 1.39 -28.16 -6.76
C GLY A 190 2.81 -28.66 -6.47
N ALA A 191 3.28 -28.66 -5.21
CA ALA A 191 4.54 -29.29 -4.87
C ALA A 191 4.40 -30.83 -4.92
N PRO A 192 5.12 -31.55 -5.80
CA PRO A 192 5.12 -33.00 -5.76
C PRO A 192 5.88 -33.47 -4.50
N GLY A 193 5.15 -33.84 -3.44
CA GLY A 193 5.75 -34.49 -2.27
C GLY A 193 5.05 -34.23 -0.93
N ALA A 194 3.81 -34.68 -0.77
CA ALA A 194 3.19 -34.95 0.54
C ALA A 194 2.53 -36.34 0.55
N ALA A 195 3.25 -37.32 0.03
CA ALA A 195 3.02 -38.73 0.29
C ALA A 195 4.34 -39.32 0.78
N ALA A 196 4.47 -39.40 2.09
CA ALA A 196 5.39 -40.29 2.81
C ALA A 196 4.73 -40.66 4.13
#